data_AF-A0A9X2B8B8-F1
#
_entry.id   AF-A0A9X2B8B8-F1
#
_cell.length_a   1.000
_cell.length_b   1.000
_cell.length_c   1.000
_cell.angle_alpha   90.00
_cell.angle_beta   90.00
_cell.angle_gamma   90.00
#
_symmetry.space_group_name_H-M   'P 1'
#
loop_
_entity.id
_entity.type
_entity.pdbx_description
1 polymer ?
#
loop_
_entity_poly.entity_id
_entity_poly.type
_entity_poly.pdbx_seq_one_letter_code
_entity_poly.pdbx_strand_id
1 'polypeptide(L)'
;MKLNFLESGIDSLKKGFENLTAYENLQFNNDLIRKKKQRYYHLKDAILFIQHGVEILFKQIIVKHSEYLLFTSIDENVKKAFREKKEKNLKSIFESEVKHKIHTVSFTESIERIKILPQIHFGKQFEEKVRALETYRNVIMHSEPYLDESKINQTFDGLANMLDVFFYQNLGKAYRTISGYGDFVRSFENFQNALKKNNQHLKAEALRVFMDAFNASELSMGAKELKRFTDVDCCAKFMDVLFDSSLIFGIDIYNGYCAGRTVIRRENKEMFKIIAEDKLFFCEFKFKSLIVYLPDMANQSSPIIFVECDSFIERDSKFKNAVAPDFHNILHVDYYRLNDGSILTGEDQMEAFHESESCVEYESVIRFYSSGILCLMNVQGLEYNYGLKRLIEVNRFIDGKDFEVGIRDHLDNF
;
A
#
# COMPACT_ATOMS: atom_id res chain seq x y z
N MET A 1 -10.12 1.82 -34.66
CA MET A 1 -9.13 1.99 -33.55
C MET A 1 -8.53 0.62 -33.26
N LYS A 2 -7.20 0.51 -33.07
CA LYS A 2 -6.53 -0.76 -32.71
C LYS A 2 -5.80 -0.53 -31.39
N LEU A 3 -6.24 -1.20 -30.32
CA LEU A 3 -5.53 -1.23 -29.05
C LEU A 3 -4.57 -2.42 -29.05
N ASN A 4 -3.35 -2.23 -28.56
CA ASN A 4 -2.43 -3.35 -28.32
C ASN A 4 -2.75 -4.04 -26.97
N PHE A 5 -2.09 -5.17 -26.68
CA PHE A 5 -2.30 -5.89 -25.41
C PHE A 5 -2.03 -4.98 -24.21
N LEU A 6 -0.96 -4.18 -24.23
CA LEU A 6 -0.63 -3.29 -23.12
C LEU A 6 -1.76 -2.30 -22.81
N GLU A 7 -2.26 -1.59 -23.82
CA GLU A 7 -3.35 -0.61 -23.66
C GLU A 7 -4.65 -1.28 -23.22
N SER A 8 -4.99 -2.44 -23.81
CA SER A 8 -6.20 -3.19 -23.45
C SER A 8 -6.13 -3.74 -22.03
N GLY A 9 -4.97 -4.22 -21.60
CA GLY A 9 -4.76 -4.74 -20.26
C GLY A 9 -4.84 -3.66 -19.19
N ILE A 10 -4.21 -2.50 -19.45
CA ILE A 10 -4.29 -1.32 -18.56
C ILE A 10 -5.73 -0.82 -18.44
N ASP A 11 -6.44 -0.67 -19.56
CA ASP A 11 -7.84 -0.21 -19.56
C ASP A 11 -8.75 -1.16 -18.75
N SER A 12 -8.57 -2.48 -18.92
CA SER A 12 -9.31 -3.48 -18.15
C SER A 12 -8.98 -3.41 -16.65
N LEU A 13 -7.70 -3.28 -16.29
CA LEU A 13 -7.32 -3.12 -14.87
C LEU A 13 -7.94 -1.85 -14.26
N LYS A 14 -7.88 -0.71 -14.95
CA LYS A 14 -8.46 0.55 -14.47
C LYS A 14 -9.95 0.41 -14.20
N LYS A 15 -10.72 -0.10 -15.17
CA LYS A 15 -12.15 -0.37 -15.00
C LYS A 15 -12.43 -1.33 -13.84
N GLY A 16 -11.55 -2.32 -13.65
CA GLY A 16 -11.63 -3.26 -12.56
C GLY A 16 -11.52 -2.58 -11.19
N PHE A 17 -10.50 -1.76 -10.98
CA PHE A 17 -10.28 -1.05 -9.71
C PHE A 17 -11.26 0.12 -9.49
N GLU A 18 -11.75 0.76 -10.55
CA GLU A 18 -12.87 1.72 -10.48
C GLU A 18 -14.14 1.04 -9.93
N ASN A 19 -14.46 -0.17 -10.43
CA ASN A 19 -15.59 -0.94 -9.92
C ASN A 19 -15.38 -1.44 -8.49
N LEU A 20 -14.15 -1.80 -8.12
CA LEU A 20 -13.82 -2.18 -6.75
C LEU A 20 -14.05 -1.00 -5.80
N THR A 21 -13.59 0.20 -6.17
CA THR A 21 -13.81 1.44 -5.41
C THR A 21 -15.31 1.73 -5.26
N ALA A 22 -16.10 1.58 -6.33
CA ALA A 22 -17.55 1.75 -6.28
C ALA A 22 -18.22 0.71 -5.35
N TYR A 23 -17.75 -0.55 -5.36
CA TYR A 23 -18.20 -1.60 -4.44
C TYR A 23 -17.95 -1.22 -2.97
N GLU A 24 -16.76 -0.70 -2.66
CA GLU A 24 -16.39 -0.28 -1.31
C GLU A 24 -17.24 0.90 -0.84
N ASN A 25 -17.39 1.93 -1.67
CA ASN A 25 -18.19 3.12 -1.35
C ASN A 25 -19.68 2.81 -1.06
N LEU A 26 -20.22 1.75 -1.67
CA LEU A 26 -21.60 1.31 -1.43
C LEU A 26 -21.79 0.57 -0.09
N GLN A 27 -20.71 0.12 0.55
CA GLN A 27 -20.76 -0.50 1.89
C GLN A 27 -21.15 0.51 2.98
N PHE A 28 -20.88 1.80 2.76
CA PHE A 28 -20.97 2.86 3.77
C PHE A 28 -22.31 3.63 3.81
N ASN A 29 -23.31 3.24 3.00
CA ASN A 29 -24.56 4.01 2.86
C ASN A 29 -25.83 3.21 3.26
N ASN A 30 -26.62 3.73 4.21
CA ASN A 30 -27.73 3.09 4.96
C ASN A 30 -28.98 2.50 4.22
N ASP A 31 -28.98 2.23 2.89
CA ASP A 31 -30.14 1.60 2.21
C ASP A 31 -29.91 0.13 1.86
N LEU A 32 -30.47 -0.77 2.64
CA LEU A 32 -30.00 -2.17 2.73
C LEU A 32 -30.32 -3.09 1.52
N ILE A 33 -31.40 -2.89 0.77
CA ILE A 33 -31.87 -3.91 -0.20
C ILE A 33 -31.44 -3.63 -1.65
N ARG A 34 -31.71 -2.42 -2.17
CA ARG A 34 -31.34 -2.05 -3.55
C ARG A 34 -29.82 -1.97 -3.75
N LYS A 35 -29.09 -1.56 -2.70
CA LYS A 35 -27.61 -1.48 -2.71
C LYS A 35 -26.95 -2.85 -2.73
N LYS A 36 -27.53 -3.88 -2.12
CA LYS A 36 -26.92 -5.24 -2.11
C LYS A 36 -26.72 -5.80 -3.52
N LYS A 37 -27.71 -5.59 -4.41
CA LYS A 37 -27.63 -6.03 -5.81
C LYS A 37 -26.60 -5.22 -6.62
N GLN A 38 -26.61 -3.89 -6.46
CA GLN A 38 -25.63 -3.01 -7.11
C GLN A 38 -24.20 -3.31 -6.65
N ARG A 39 -24.00 -3.49 -5.33
CA ARG A 39 -22.72 -3.85 -4.73
C ARG A 39 -22.21 -5.19 -5.28
N TYR A 40 -23.08 -6.19 -5.38
CA TYR A 40 -22.74 -7.44 -6.07
C TYR A 40 -22.30 -7.22 -7.52
N TYR A 41 -23.01 -6.40 -8.30
CA TYR A 41 -22.64 -6.13 -9.70
C TYR A 41 -21.29 -5.45 -9.83
N HIS A 42 -20.99 -4.44 -9.00
CA HIS A 42 -19.69 -3.80 -8.99
C HIS A 42 -18.58 -4.78 -8.59
N LEU A 43 -18.78 -5.62 -7.56
CA LEU A 43 -17.79 -6.61 -7.18
C LEU A 43 -17.54 -7.64 -8.29
N LYS A 44 -18.62 -8.10 -8.92
CA LYS A 44 -18.59 -9.05 -10.03
C LYS A 44 -17.81 -8.46 -11.22
N ASP A 45 -18.13 -7.23 -11.62
CA ASP A 45 -17.46 -6.56 -12.72
C ASP A 45 -15.99 -6.26 -12.38
N ALA A 46 -15.69 -5.87 -11.13
CA ALA A 46 -14.32 -5.69 -10.65
C ALA A 46 -13.48 -6.96 -10.82
N ILE A 47 -13.97 -8.11 -10.34
CA ILE A 47 -13.27 -9.39 -10.46
C ILE A 47 -13.02 -9.77 -11.92
N LEU A 48 -14.05 -9.63 -12.77
CA LEU A 48 -13.95 -9.97 -14.20
C LEU A 48 -12.92 -9.08 -14.92
N PHE A 49 -12.99 -7.76 -14.72
CA PHE A 49 -12.09 -6.81 -15.36
C PHE A 49 -10.65 -6.90 -14.84
N ILE A 50 -10.45 -7.13 -13.54
CA ILE A 50 -9.12 -7.30 -12.95
C ILE A 50 -8.49 -8.59 -13.48
N GLN A 51 -9.18 -9.73 -13.39
CA GLN A 51 -8.65 -11.01 -13.91
C GLN A 51 -8.29 -10.91 -15.39
N HIS A 52 -9.17 -10.33 -16.21
CA HIS A 52 -8.93 -10.14 -17.63
C HIS A 52 -7.75 -9.21 -17.91
N GLY A 53 -7.64 -8.09 -17.17
CA GLY A 53 -6.53 -7.16 -17.29
C GLY A 53 -5.18 -7.79 -16.95
N VAL A 54 -5.13 -8.58 -15.86
CA VAL A 54 -3.95 -9.36 -15.48
C VAL A 54 -3.58 -10.36 -16.57
N GLU A 55 -4.55 -11.11 -17.11
CA GLU A 55 -4.33 -12.07 -18.20
C GLU A 55 -3.66 -11.42 -19.41
N ILE A 56 -4.21 -10.29 -19.85
CA ILE A 56 -3.71 -9.57 -21.02
C ILE A 56 -2.28 -9.06 -20.78
N LEU A 57 -2.00 -8.51 -19.60
CA LEU A 57 -0.67 -7.98 -19.31
C LEU A 57 0.36 -9.09 -19.11
N PHE A 58 -0.03 -10.24 -18.56
CA PHE A 58 0.81 -11.43 -18.55
C PHE A 58 1.15 -11.88 -19.98
N LYS A 59 0.17 -11.91 -20.88
CA LYS A 59 0.42 -12.16 -22.31
C LYS A 59 1.37 -11.12 -22.92
N GLN A 60 1.27 -9.85 -22.54
CA GLN A 60 2.20 -8.81 -22.99
C GLN A 60 3.64 -9.05 -22.51
N ILE A 61 3.83 -9.44 -21.24
CA ILE A 61 5.15 -9.82 -20.70
C ILE A 61 5.72 -11.00 -21.50
N ILE A 62 4.91 -12.03 -21.73
CA ILE A 62 5.30 -13.22 -22.48
C ILE A 62 5.73 -12.83 -23.91
N VAL A 63 4.95 -12.01 -24.62
CA VAL A 63 5.26 -11.55 -25.98
C VAL A 63 6.55 -10.74 -26.05
N LYS A 64 6.85 -9.93 -25.02
CA LYS A 64 8.11 -9.17 -24.92
C LYS A 64 9.34 -10.09 -24.89
N HIS A 65 9.20 -11.29 -24.33
CA HIS A 65 10.25 -12.30 -24.31
C HIS A 65 10.26 -13.14 -25.58
N SER A 66 9.11 -13.68 -25.98
CA SER A 66 8.94 -14.45 -27.21
C SER A 66 7.47 -14.53 -27.61
N GLU A 67 7.14 -14.08 -28.83
CA GLU A 67 5.78 -14.14 -29.38
C GLU A 67 5.26 -15.60 -29.51
N TYR A 68 6.15 -16.59 -29.66
CA TYR A 68 5.77 -18.01 -29.71
C TYR A 68 5.17 -18.52 -28.39
N LEU A 69 5.64 -17.97 -27.26
CA LEU A 69 5.15 -18.34 -25.94
C LEU A 69 3.73 -17.81 -25.68
N LEU A 70 3.11 -17.10 -26.61
CA LEU A 70 1.72 -16.66 -26.48
C LEU A 70 0.70 -17.77 -26.77
N PHE A 71 1.09 -18.83 -27.50
CA PHE A 71 0.16 -19.83 -28.02
C PHE A 71 0.15 -21.11 -27.20
N THR A 72 -1.02 -21.69 -26.98
CA THR A 72 -1.16 -22.95 -26.25
C THR A 72 -0.34 -24.06 -26.91
N SER A 73 -0.35 -24.12 -28.25
CA SER A 73 0.51 -25.02 -29.04
C SER A 73 0.97 -24.34 -30.34
N ILE A 74 2.13 -24.75 -30.87
CA ILE A 74 2.64 -24.29 -32.17
C ILE A 74 2.16 -25.26 -33.26
N ASP A 75 0.89 -25.14 -33.62
CA ASP A 75 0.25 -25.94 -34.67
C ASP A 75 0.50 -25.35 -36.07
N GLU A 76 -0.05 -25.99 -37.11
CA GLU A 76 0.06 -25.52 -38.49
C GLU A 76 -0.63 -24.16 -38.70
N ASN A 77 -1.67 -23.82 -37.94
CA ASN A 77 -2.35 -22.53 -38.04
C ASN A 77 -1.44 -21.40 -37.54
N VAL A 78 -0.78 -21.59 -36.39
CA VAL A 78 0.21 -20.64 -35.84
C VAL A 78 1.36 -20.46 -36.82
N LYS A 79 1.93 -21.55 -37.35
CA LYS A 79 3.01 -21.46 -38.36
C LYS A 79 2.56 -20.71 -39.62
N LYS A 80 1.33 -20.96 -40.09
CA LYS A 80 0.75 -20.23 -41.23
C LYS A 80 0.59 -18.75 -40.91
N ALA A 81 0.10 -18.39 -39.73
CA ALA A 81 -0.03 -17.00 -39.29
C ALA A 81 1.31 -16.25 -39.25
N PHE A 82 2.38 -16.90 -38.78
CA PHE A 82 3.73 -16.32 -38.78
C PHE A 82 4.28 -16.13 -40.21
N ARG A 83 4.03 -17.09 -41.12
CA ARG A 83 4.37 -16.93 -42.54
C ARG A 83 3.63 -15.76 -43.17
N GLU A 84 2.31 -15.69 -42.99
CA GLU A 84 1.49 -14.57 -43.48
C GLU A 84 1.95 -13.23 -42.91
N LYS A 85 2.28 -13.17 -41.61
CA LYS A 85 2.82 -11.95 -40.98
C LYS A 85 4.07 -11.47 -41.69
N LYS A 86 4.99 -12.38 -42.03
CA LYS A 86 6.24 -12.06 -42.74
C LYS A 86 6.00 -11.68 -44.20
N GLU A 87 5.17 -12.43 -44.92
CA GLU A 87 4.90 -12.23 -46.36
C GLU A 87 4.10 -10.96 -46.63
N LYS A 88 3.10 -10.66 -45.78
CA LYS A 88 2.22 -9.49 -45.92
C LYS A 88 2.66 -8.30 -45.06
N ASN A 89 3.82 -8.40 -44.41
CA ASN A 89 4.38 -7.39 -43.49
C ASN A 89 3.36 -6.89 -42.44
N LEU A 90 2.63 -7.83 -41.84
CA LEU A 90 1.60 -7.52 -40.84
C LEU A 90 2.24 -7.09 -39.51
N LYS A 91 1.59 -6.20 -38.79
CA LYS A 91 2.10 -5.74 -37.49
C LYS A 91 1.87 -6.77 -36.39
N SER A 92 0.89 -7.65 -36.56
CA SER A 92 0.50 -8.66 -35.57
C SER A 92 0.02 -9.94 -36.24
N ILE A 93 0.30 -11.09 -35.62
CA ILE A 93 -0.22 -12.39 -36.08
C ILE A 93 -1.76 -12.46 -36.03
N PHE A 94 -2.40 -11.64 -35.20
CA PHE A 94 -3.87 -11.53 -35.11
C PHE A 94 -4.46 -10.75 -36.29
N GLU A 95 -3.65 -10.25 -37.21
CA GLU A 95 -4.08 -9.71 -38.51
C GLU A 95 -4.11 -10.78 -39.60
N SER A 96 -3.60 -12.00 -39.34
CA SER A 96 -3.62 -13.11 -40.28
C SER A 96 -5.05 -13.60 -40.57
N GLU A 97 -5.23 -14.25 -41.72
CA GLU A 97 -6.53 -14.80 -42.12
C GLU A 97 -6.98 -15.95 -41.22
N VAL A 98 -6.02 -16.65 -40.60
CA VAL A 98 -6.28 -17.77 -39.69
C VAL A 98 -6.42 -17.37 -38.23
N LYS A 99 -6.48 -16.06 -37.90
CA LYS A 99 -6.56 -15.55 -36.52
C LYS A 99 -7.62 -16.22 -35.64
N HIS A 100 -8.77 -16.60 -36.20
CA HIS A 100 -9.88 -17.24 -35.47
C HIS A 100 -9.61 -18.69 -35.05
N LYS A 101 -8.58 -19.32 -35.64
CA LYS A 101 -8.17 -20.71 -35.37
C LYS A 101 -6.98 -20.79 -34.42
N ILE A 102 -6.43 -19.65 -34.00
CA ILE A 102 -5.27 -19.58 -33.13
C ILE A 102 -5.74 -19.46 -31.68
N HIS A 103 -5.24 -20.35 -30.83
CA HIS A 103 -5.52 -20.33 -29.40
C HIS A 103 -4.33 -19.75 -28.63
N THR A 104 -4.58 -18.66 -27.90
CA THR A 104 -3.61 -18.10 -26.97
C THR A 104 -3.71 -18.79 -25.62
N VAL A 105 -2.65 -18.68 -24.83
CA VAL A 105 -2.61 -19.18 -23.46
C VAL A 105 -3.80 -18.72 -22.61
N SER A 106 -4.27 -19.61 -21.74
CA SER A 106 -5.23 -19.27 -20.69
C SER A 106 -4.57 -18.46 -19.56
N PHE A 107 -5.37 -18.01 -18.59
CA PHE A 107 -4.87 -17.34 -17.39
C PHE A 107 -3.89 -18.22 -16.61
N THR A 108 -4.30 -19.44 -16.24
CA THR A 108 -3.42 -20.42 -15.58
C THR A 108 -2.14 -20.65 -16.39
N GLU A 109 -2.25 -20.90 -17.70
CA GLU A 109 -1.07 -21.14 -18.55
C GLU A 109 -0.13 -19.93 -18.61
N SER A 110 -0.68 -18.71 -18.58
CA SER A 110 0.11 -17.48 -18.58
C SER A 110 0.92 -17.32 -17.29
N ILE A 111 0.36 -17.70 -16.13
CA ILE A 111 1.08 -17.72 -14.85
C ILE A 111 2.24 -18.72 -14.92
N GLU A 112 1.98 -19.96 -15.34
CA GLU A 112 3.02 -20.99 -15.42
C GLU A 112 4.16 -20.58 -16.35
N ARG A 113 3.84 -19.94 -17.49
CA ARG A 113 4.85 -19.45 -18.43
C ARG A 113 5.67 -18.31 -17.86
N ILE A 114 5.06 -17.37 -17.15
CA ILE A 114 5.78 -16.27 -16.52
C ILE A 114 6.75 -16.78 -15.45
N LYS A 115 6.34 -17.78 -14.66
CA LYS A 115 7.17 -18.36 -13.59
C LYS A 115 8.47 -19.00 -14.10
N ILE A 116 8.48 -19.50 -15.34
CA ILE A 116 9.67 -20.11 -15.96
C ILE A 116 10.51 -19.11 -16.76
N LEU A 117 10.04 -17.88 -16.96
CA LEU A 117 10.82 -16.88 -17.68
C LEU A 117 12.02 -16.44 -16.83
N PRO A 118 13.23 -16.40 -17.40
CA PRO A 118 14.41 -15.95 -16.67
C PRO A 118 14.24 -14.47 -16.28
N GLN A 119 14.76 -14.10 -15.10
CA GLN A 119 14.77 -12.72 -14.56
C GLN A 119 13.41 -12.18 -14.09
N ILE A 120 12.34 -12.97 -14.15
CA ILE A 120 11.07 -12.59 -13.53
C ILE A 120 10.98 -13.18 -12.13
N HIS A 121 10.88 -12.33 -11.12
CA HIS A 121 10.55 -12.76 -9.76
C HIS A 121 9.03 -12.82 -9.60
N PHE A 122 8.49 -14.01 -9.35
CA PHE A 122 7.06 -14.22 -9.11
C PHE A 122 6.84 -14.66 -7.66
N GLY A 123 6.65 -13.69 -6.77
CA GLY A 123 6.54 -13.92 -5.33
C GLY A 123 5.34 -14.80 -4.95
N LYS A 124 5.48 -15.63 -3.91
CA LYS A 124 4.44 -16.59 -3.47
C LYS A 124 3.12 -15.91 -3.08
N GLN A 125 3.18 -14.83 -2.32
CA GLN A 125 1.99 -14.06 -1.90
C GLN A 125 1.26 -13.45 -3.10
N PHE A 126 2.01 -12.92 -4.08
CA PHE A 126 1.45 -12.41 -5.33
C PHE A 126 0.77 -13.53 -6.13
N GLU A 127 1.41 -14.69 -6.25
CA GLU A 127 0.84 -15.87 -6.91
C GLU A 127 -0.49 -16.29 -6.28
N GLU A 128 -0.53 -16.40 -4.94
CA GLU A 128 -1.73 -16.77 -4.19
C GLU A 128 -2.90 -15.81 -4.49
N LYS A 129 -2.66 -14.49 -4.44
CA LYS A 129 -3.68 -13.48 -4.73
C LYS A 129 -4.14 -13.52 -6.19
N VAL A 130 -3.22 -13.66 -7.14
CA VAL A 130 -3.54 -13.73 -8.58
C VAL A 130 -4.35 -14.99 -8.92
N ARG A 131 -4.01 -16.15 -8.35
CA ARG A 131 -4.80 -17.39 -8.54
C ARG A 131 -6.17 -17.34 -7.88
N ALA A 132 -6.31 -16.63 -6.77
CA ALA A 132 -7.61 -16.41 -6.15
C ALA A 132 -8.58 -15.67 -7.10
N LEU A 133 -8.09 -14.73 -7.93
CA LEU A 133 -8.92 -14.05 -8.94
C LEU A 133 -9.57 -15.02 -9.94
N GLU A 134 -8.83 -16.02 -10.41
CA GLU A 134 -9.37 -17.04 -11.33
C GLU A 134 -10.44 -17.89 -10.64
N THR A 135 -10.20 -18.25 -9.38
CA THR A 135 -11.17 -18.97 -8.56
C THR A 135 -12.48 -18.17 -8.43
N TYR A 136 -12.38 -16.89 -8.08
CA TYR A 136 -13.55 -16.01 -7.97
C TYR A 136 -14.27 -15.81 -9.30
N ARG A 137 -13.53 -15.60 -10.38
CA ARG A 137 -14.08 -15.49 -11.73
C ARG A 137 -14.86 -16.75 -12.12
N ASN A 138 -14.36 -17.93 -11.78
CA ASN A 138 -15.03 -19.20 -12.08
C ASN A 138 -16.32 -19.38 -11.28
N VAL A 139 -16.32 -19.04 -9.98
CA VAL A 139 -17.53 -19.05 -9.15
C VAL A 139 -18.59 -18.10 -9.70
N ILE A 140 -18.19 -16.89 -10.11
CA ILE A 140 -19.10 -15.89 -10.69
C ILE A 140 -19.73 -16.38 -12.00
N MET A 141 -18.94 -17.05 -12.85
CA MET A 141 -19.35 -17.38 -14.21
C MET A 141 -20.11 -18.70 -14.32
N HIS A 142 -19.87 -19.65 -13.43
CA HIS A 142 -20.27 -21.06 -13.61
C HIS A 142 -21.03 -21.65 -12.43
N SER A 143 -21.35 -20.89 -11.39
CA SER A 143 -22.05 -21.38 -10.18
C SER A 143 -23.10 -20.39 -9.71
N GLU A 144 -24.06 -20.85 -8.89
CA GLU A 144 -24.88 -19.92 -8.08
C GLU A 144 -23.93 -19.18 -7.13
N PRO A 145 -23.76 -17.85 -7.27
CA PRO A 145 -22.62 -17.16 -6.69
C PRO A 145 -22.87 -16.92 -5.20
N TYR A 146 -22.32 -17.79 -4.35
CA TYR A 146 -22.04 -17.46 -2.95
C TYR A 146 -20.59 -16.95 -2.86
N LEU A 147 -20.44 -15.63 -2.78
CA LEU A 147 -19.13 -14.98 -2.65
C LEU A 147 -18.84 -14.67 -1.19
N ASP A 148 -17.75 -15.23 -0.67
CA ASP A 148 -17.20 -14.86 0.63
C ASP A 148 -16.49 -13.51 0.53
N GLU A 149 -17.24 -12.43 0.78
CA GLU A 149 -16.75 -11.06 0.68
C GLU A 149 -15.53 -10.79 1.58
N SER A 150 -15.42 -11.47 2.73
CA SER A 150 -14.28 -11.30 3.64
C SER A 150 -12.98 -11.76 2.98
N LYS A 151 -12.98 -12.96 2.40
CA LYS A 151 -11.82 -13.50 1.66
C LYS A 151 -11.50 -12.68 0.41
N ILE A 152 -12.53 -12.18 -0.27
CA ILE A 152 -12.35 -11.34 -1.45
C ILE A 152 -11.67 -10.02 -1.06
N ASN A 153 -12.14 -9.38 0.02
CA ASN A 153 -11.52 -8.16 0.54
C ASN A 153 -10.06 -8.40 0.96
N GLN A 154 -9.75 -9.51 1.63
CA GLN A 154 -8.37 -9.88 1.97
C GLN A 154 -7.50 -10.11 0.72
N THR A 155 -8.07 -10.67 -0.34
CA THR A 155 -7.36 -10.88 -1.61
C THR A 155 -7.05 -9.56 -2.30
N PHE A 156 -8.04 -8.65 -2.36
CA PHE A 156 -7.88 -7.35 -3.00
C PHE A 156 -7.03 -6.36 -2.21
N ASP A 157 -6.93 -6.51 -0.89
CA ASP A 157 -6.07 -5.67 -0.05
C ASP A 157 -4.62 -5.68 -0.56
N GLY A 158 -4.06 -4.52 -0.86
CA GLY A 158 -2.72 -4.36 -1.44
C GLY A 158 -2.50 -4.92 -2.85
N LEU A 159 -3.49 -5.58 -3.48
CA LEU A 159 -3.30 -6.24 -4.79
C LEU A 159 -2.95 -5.23 -5.90
N ALA A 160 -3.58 -4.05 -5.90
CA ALA A 160 -3.27 -2.99 -6.85
C ALA A 160 -1.77 -2.63 -6.86
N ASN A 161 -1.16 -2.52 -5.67
CA ASN A 161 0.27 -2.23 -5.52
C ASN A 161 1.14 -3.34 -6.08
N MET A 162 0.83 -4.59 -5.72
CA MET A 162 1.60 -5.73 -6.19
C MET A 162 1.55 -5.85 -7.71
N LEU A 163 0.38 -5.62 -8.31
CA LEU A 163 0.22 -5.59 -9.76
C LEU A 163 1.02 -4.45 -10.38
N ASP A 164 0.93 -3.23 -9.83
CA ASP A 164 1.64 -2.08 -10.35
C ASP A 164 3.15 -2.26 -10.33
N VAL A 165 3.70 -2.72 -9.20
CA VAL A 165 5.14 -2.99 -9.05
C VAL A 165 5.57 -4.10 -10.00
N PHE A 166 4.85 -5.23 -10.02
CA PHE A 166 5.17 -6.36 -10.87
C PHE A 166 5.16 -5.97 -12.36
N PHE A 167 4.10 -5.30 -12.83
CA PHE A 167 4.00 -4.90 -14.23
C PHE A 167 4.99 -3.80 -14.58
N TYR A 168 5.25 -2.85 -13.69
CA TYR A 168 6.26 -1.81 -13.94
C TYR A 168 7.66 -2.41 -14.07
N GLN A 169 8.06 -3.31 -13.18
CA GLN A 169 9.37 -3.98 -13.25
C GLN A 169 9.56 -4.75 -14.57
N ASN A 170 8.51 -5.42 -15.07
CA ASN A 170 8.60 -6.28 -16.24
C ASN A 170 8.32 -5.58 -17.58
N LEU A 171 7.48 -4.55 -17.60
CA LEU A 171 7.06 -3.82 -18.80
C LEU A 171 7.70 -2.42 -18.92
N GLY A 172 8.25 -1.89 -17.83
CA GLY A 172 8.97 -0.61 -17.78
C GLY A 172 8.05 0.60 -17.99
N LYS A 173 8.65 1.72 -18.45
CA LYS A 173 7.99 3.02 -18.64
C LYS A 173 6.75 3.00 -19.56
N ALA A 174 6.60 1.94 -20.38
CA ALA A 174 5.45 1.76 -21.26
C ALA A 174 4.17 1.43 -20.46
N TYR A 175 4.30 0.74 -19.32
CA TYR A 175 3.18 0.48 -18.43
C TYR A 175 2.70 1.79 -17.78
N ARG A 176 1.38 2.00 -17.78
CA ARG A 176 0.73 3.04 -16.99
C ARG A 176 0.10 2.33 -15.82
N THR A 177 0.61 2.61 -14.63
CA THR A 177 0.13 2.04 -13.38
C THR A 177 -1.36 2.35 -13.19
N ILE A 178 -2.02 1.50 -12.43
CA ILE A 178 -3.38 1.72 -11.93
C ILE A 178 -3.36 2.87 -10.93
N SER A 179 -2.36 2.89 -10.04
CA SER A 179 -2.01 4.04 -9.20
C SER A 179 -1.42 5.17 -10.05
N GLY A 180 -1.31 6.39 -9.50
CA GLY A 180 -0.61 7.47 -10.21
C GLY A 180 0.92 7.29 -10.25
N TYR A 181 1.46 6.14 -9.80
CA TYR A 181 2.89 5.91 -9.60
C TYR A 181 3.75 6.02 -10.87
N GLY A 182 3.32 5.44 -11.99
CA GLY A 182 4.03 5.52 -13.26
C GLY A 182 4.06 6.94 -13.83
N ASP A 183 2.99 7.71 -13.62
CA ASP A 183 2.97 9.15 -13.96
C ASP A 183 3.89 9.96 -13.03
N PHE A 184 3.90 9.62 -11.74
CA PHE A 184 4.83 10.17 -10.75
C PHE A 184 6.29 9.93 -11.19
N VAL A 185 6.69 8.67 -11.42
CA VAL A 185 8.06 8.32 -11.83
C VAL A 185 8.46 8.96 -13.16
N ARG A 186 7.58 8.99 -14.16
CA ARG A 186 7.87 9.63 -15.47
C ARG A 186 8.10 11.13 -15.35
N SER A 187 7.33 11.78 -14.49
CA SER A 187 7.35 13.23 -14.36
C SER A 187 8.34 13.70 -13.31
N PHE A 188 8.86 12.78 -12.49
CA PHE A 188 9.70 13.04 -11.33
C PHE A 188 10.91 13.93 -11.64
N GLU A 189 11.67 13.62 -12.70
CA GLU A 189 12.84 14.43 -13.09
C GLU A 189 12.45 15.87 -13.43
N ASN A 190 11.34 16.06 -14.17
CA ASN A 190 10.84 17.39 -14.52
C ASN A 190 10.40 18.16 -13.26
N PHE A 191 9.72 17.49 -12.33
CA PHE A 191 9.32 18.10 -11.06
C PHE A 191 10.51 18.45 -10.19
N GLN A 192 11.51 17.58 -10.06
CA GLN A 192 12.73 17.91 -9.34
C GLN A 192 13.43 19.14 -9.90
N ASN A 193 13.52 19.24 -11.23
CA ASN A 193 14.13 20.40 -11.88
C ASN A 193 13.32 21.69 -11.64
N ALA A 194 11.99 21.60 -11.69
CA ALA A 194 11.11 22.74 -11.42
C ALA A 194 11.21 23.21 -9.95
N LEU A 195 11.17 22.28 -8.99
CA LEU A 195 11.30 22.58 -7.56
C LEU A 195 12.66 23.20 -7.24
N LYS A 196 13.75 22.65 -7.78
CA LYS A 196 15.10 23.23 -7.62
C LYS A 196 15.18 24.65 -8.21
N LYS A 197 14.57 24.89 -9.37
CA LYS A 197 14.51 26.23 -9.98
C LYS A 197 13.73 27.23 -9.13
N ASN A 198 12.73 26.76 -8.40
CA ASN A 198 11.92 27.59 -7.50
C ASN A 198 12.49 27.68 -6.07
N ASN A 199 13.74 27.25 -5.85
CA ASN A 199 14.41 27.18 -4.53
C ASN A 199 13.70 26.29 -3.50
N GLN A 200 12.91 25.32 -3.94
CA GLN A 200 12.15 24.39 -3.09
C GLN A 200 12.96 23.11 -2.85
N HIS A 201 14.18 23.26 -2.33
CA HIS A 201 15.16 22.17 -2.19
C HIS A 201 14.69 21.06 -1.25
N LEU A 202 14.13 21.43 -0.10
CA LEU A 202 13.62 20.47 0.89
C LEU A 202 12.47 19.62 0.33
N LYS A 203 11.54 20.23 -0.41
CA LYS A 203 10.44 19.50 -1.07
C LYS A 203 10.98 18.53 -2.14
N ALA A 204 11.95 18.98 -2.93
CA ALA A 204 12.58 18.13 -3.94
C ALA A 204 13.31 16.92 -3.34
N GLU A 205 13.98 17.13 -2.20
CA GLU A 205 14.63 16.08 -1.41
C GLU A 205 13.60 15.12 -0.79
N ALA A 206 12.53 15.66 -0.20
CA ALA A 206 11.45 14.86 0.36
C ALA A 206 10.83 13.92 -0.69
N LEU A 207 10.45 14.44 -1.86
CA LEU A 207 9.89 13.61 -2.93
C LEU A 207 10.87 12.55 -3.43
N ARG A 208 12.19 12.84 -3.45
CA ARG A 208 13.23 11.86 -3.80
C ARG A 208 13.28 10.72 -2.81
N VAL A 209 13.38 11.04 -1.52
CA VAL A 209 13.46 10.02 -0.47
C VAL A 209 12.21 9.15 -0.45
N PHE A 210 11.02 9.74 -0.65
CA PHE A 210 9.78 8.95 -0.77
C PHE A 210 9.79 8.04 -2.01
N MET A 211 10.29 8.52 -3.16
CA MET A 211 10.41 7.69 -4.35
C MET A 211 11.41 6.54 -4.15
N ASP A 212 12.54 6.82 -3.51
CA ASP A 212 13.54 5.81 -3.16
C ASP A 212 12.94 4.77 -2.20
N ALA A 213 12.15 5.22 -1.21
CA ALA A 213 11.45 4.35 -0.27
C ALA A 213 10.42 3.46 -0.98
N PHE A 214 9.55 4.02 -1.82
CA PHE A 214 8.56 3.25 -2.60
C PHE A 214 9.23 2.17 -3.47
N ASN A 215 10.32 2.51 -4.15
CA ASN A 215 11.08 1.57 -4.97
C ASN A 215 11.68 0.44 -4.13
N ALA A 216 12.29 0.75 -2.99
CA ALA A 216 12.94 -0.22 -2.11
C ALA A 216 11.94 -1.14 -1.38
N SER A 217 10.73 -0.65 -1.14
CA SER A 217 9.70 -1.34 -0.37
C SER A 217 8.66 -2.07 -1.22
N GLU A 218 8.79 -2.08 -2.55
CA GLU A 218 7.76 -2.64 -3.45
C GLU A 218 6.37 -2.03 -3.21
N LEU A 219 6.34 -0.73 -2.90
CA LEU A 219 5.12 0.04 -2.74
C LEU A 219 4.99 1.02 -3.92
N SER A 220 3.76 1.39 -4.26
CA SER A 220 3.50 2.27 -5.41
C SER A 220 2.44 3.31 -5.10
N MET A 221 2.74 4.56 -5.43
CA MET A 221 1.88 5.70 -5.11
C MET A 221 2.10 6.89 -6.05
N GLY A 222 1.03 7.49 -6.54
CA GLY A 222 1.05 8.71 -7.34
C GLY A 222 0.99 9.99 -6.52
N ALA A 223 1.12 11.13 -7.22
CA ALA A 223 0.82 12.44 -6.64
C ALA A 223 -0.69 12.63 -6.46
N LYS A 224 -1.08 13.37 -5.42
CA LYS A 224 -2.47 13.52 -4.95
C LYS A 224 -3.15 12.19 -4.62
N GLU A 225 -2.36 11.18 -4.30
CA GLU A 225 -2.89 9.88 -3.87
C GLU A 225 -2.86 9.84 -2.34
N LEU A 226 -3.84 9.15 -1.75
CA LEU A 226 -3.85 8.70 -0.37
C LEU A 226 -3.97 7.19 -0.42
N LYS A 227 -3.10 6.48 0.29
CA LYS A 227 -3.06 5.02 0.20
C LYS A 227 -2.69 4.35 1.52
N ARG A 228 -3.42 3.31 1.86
CA ARG A 228 -3.12 2.41 2.97
C ARG A 228 -2.27 1.22 2.54
N PHE A 229 -1.31 0.87 3.39
CA PHE A 229 -0.39 -0.26 3.24
C PHE A 229 -0.42 -1.12 4.50
N THR A 230 -0.72 -2.41 4.34
CA THR A 230 -0.91 -3.37 5.45
C THR A 230 0.22 -4.39 5.56
N ASP A 231 1.06 -4.53 4.52
CA ASP A 231 2.19 -5.45 4.55
C ASP A 231 3.31 -4.91 5.44
N VAL A 232 3.49 -5.54 6.60
CA VAL A 232 4.42 -5.08 7.65
C VAL A 232 5.88 -5.08 7.18
N ASP A 233 6.28 -6.03 6.34
CA ASP A 233 7.66 -6.13 5.87
C ASP A 233 7.96 -5.05 4.84
N CYS A 234 7.01 -4.78 3.94
CA CYS A 234 7.11 -3.67 2.99
C CYS A 234 7.10 -2.33 3.74
N CYS A 235 6.22 -2.14 4.71
CA CYS A 235 6.13 -0.89 5.50
C CYS A 235 7.40 -0.65 6.33
N ALA A 236 8.00 -1.70 6.90
CA ALA A 236 9.27 -1.60 7.61
C ALA A 236 10.39 -1.10 6.70
N LYS A 237 10.56 -1.73 5.53
CA LYS A 237 11.55 -1.28 4.53
C LYS A 237 11.32 0.16 4.09
N PHE A 238 10.06 0.54 3.89
CA PHE A 238 9.69 1.91 3.54
C PHE A 238 10.13 2.90 4.62
N MET A 239 9.80 2.61 5.88
CA MET A 239 10.19 3.43 7.03
C MET A 239 11.71 3.50 7.21
N ASP A 240 12.43 2.39 7.06
CA ASP A 240 13.90 2.37 7.17
C ASP A 240 14.54 3.35 6.17
N VAL A 241 14.11 3.35 4.91
CA VAL A 241 14.63 4.28 3.89
C VAL A 241 14.29 5.74 4.23
N LEU A 242 13.09 6.01 4.75
CA LEU A 242 12.70 7.36 5.15
C LEU A 242 13.54 7.88 6.31
N PHE A 243 13.69 7.09 7.38
CA PHE A 243 14.34 7.52 8.62
C PHE A 243 15.87 7.39 8.61
N ASP A 244 16.45 6.68 7.64
CA ASP A 244 17.89 6.69 7.38
C ASP A 244 18.31 7.86 6.46
N SER A 245 17.35 8.68 6.01
CA SER A 245 17.61 9.85 5.19
C SER A 245 18.02 11.09 6.01
N SER A 246 18.34 12.17 5.30
CA SER A 246 18.60 13.51 5.85
C SER A 246 17.34 14.25 6.32
N LEU A 247 16.14 13.74 6.02
CA LEU A 247 14.89 14.40 6.38
C LEU A 247 14.64 14.29 7.89
N ILE A 248 14.11 15.37 8.46
CA ILE A 248 13.65 15.40 9.85
C ILE A 248 12.14 15.26 9.85
N PHE A 249 11.62 14.31 10.63
CA PHE A 249 10.19 14.08 10.74
C PHE A 249 9.64 14.58 12.08
N GLY A 250 8.61 15.42 12.01
CA GLY A 250 7.77 15.74 13.14
C GLY A 250 6.67 14.70 13.32
N ILE A 251 6.15 14.59 14.54
CA ILE A 251 5.01 13.72 14.87
C ILE A 251 3.97 14.48 15.69
N ASP A 252 2.70 14.23 15.42
CA ASP A 252 1.57 14.53 16.30
C ASP A 252 0.88 13.21 16.65
N ILE A 253 0.72 12.92 17.94
CA ILE A 253 0.02 11.74 18.49
C ILE A 253 -1.43 12.14 18.78
N TYR A 254 -2.36 11.17 18.72
CA TYR A 254 -3.80 11.40 18.89
C TYR A 254 -4.19 12.13 20.21
N ASN A 255 -3.35 12.06 21.25
CA ASN A 255 -3.58 12.69 22.56
C ASN A 255 -2.93 14.08 22.67
N GLY A 256 -2.52 14.67 21.54
CA GLY A 256 -2.00 16.03 21.45
C GLY A 256 -0.48 16.14 21.65
N TYR A 257 0.20 15.09 22.10
CA TYR A 257 1.66 15.07 22.20
C TYR A 257 2.29 15.25 20.81
N CYS A 258 3.28 16.12 20.73
CA CYS A 258 4.05 16.35 19.52
C CYS A 258 5.56 16.29 19.80
N ALA A 259 6.34 15.88 18.81
CA ALA A 259 7.79 15.90 18.87
C ALA A 259 8.38 16.38 17.54
N GLY A 260 9.51 17.08 17.62
CA GLY A 260 10.13 17.69 16.46
C GLY A 260 11.03 16.74 15.68
N ARG A 261 11.64 15.75 16.36
CA ARG A 261 12.59 14.86 15.71
C ARG A 261 12.29 13.42 16.06
N THR A 262 11.68 12.73 15.11
CA THR A 262 11.11 11.41 15.35
C THR A 262 11.61 10.38 14.34
N VAL A 263 11.88 9.18 14.84
CA VAL A 263 12.21 8.00 14.05
C VAL A 263 11.27 6.87 14.43
N ILE A 264 10.88 6.04 13.46
CA ILE A 264 10.19 4.77 13.72
C ILE A 264 11.14 3.62 13.38
N ARG A 265 11.28 2.67 14.30
CA ARG A 265 12.04 1.42 14.09
C ARG A 265 11.17 0.21 14.37
N ARG A 266 11.42 -0.87 13.63
CA ARG A 266 10.81 -2.17 13.89
C ARG A 266 11.64 -2.91 14.94
N GLU A 267 11.00 -3.29 16.04
CA GLU A 267 11.64 -4.04 17.13
C GLU A 267 11.57 -5.56 16.88
N ASN A 268 10.43 -6.03 16.37
CA ASN A 268 10.25 -7.44 16.02
C ASN A 268 9.18 -7.60 14.93
N LYS A 269 8.68 -8.82 14.71
CA LYS A 269 7.76 -9.14 13.61
C LYS A 269 6.52 -8.22 13.57
N GLU A 270 5.99 -7.81 14.71
CA GLU A 270 4.74 -7.03 14.77
C GLU A 270 4.89 -5.72 15.56
N MET A 271 5.98 -5.55 16.31
CA MET A 271 6.21 -4.40 17.17
C MET A 271 7.08 -3.34 16.54
N PHE A 272 6.67 -2.10 16.74
CA PHE A 272 7.40 -0.91 16.32
C PHE A 272 7.58 0.03 17.51
N LYS A 273 8.67 0.80 17.46
CA LYS A 273 9.05 1.82 18.44
C LYS A 273 9.15 3.17 17.73
N ILE A 274 8.40 4.15 18.19
CA ILE A 274 8.58 5.56 17.86
C ILE A 274 9.57 6.14 18.89
N ILE A 275 10.60 6.83 18.39
CA ILE A 275 11.63 7.48 19.18
C ILE A 275 11.56 8.97 18.91
N ALA A 276 11.10 9.75 19.88
CA ALA A 276 11.15 11.21 19.85
C ALA A 276 12.48 11.68 20.47
N GLU A 277 13.48 11.87 19.63
CA GLU A 277 14.87 12.13 20.02
C GLU A 277 15.03 13.42 20.85
N ASP A 278 14.20 14.42 20.57
CA ASP A 278 14.20 15.72 21.27
C ASP A 278 13.57 15.67 22.67
N LYS A 279 12.77 14.64 22.95
CA LYS A 279 12.02 14.51 24.22
C LYS A 279 12.40 13.28 25.04
N LEU A 280 13.32 12.45 24.54
CA LEU A 280 13.67 11.14 25.14
C LEU A 280 12.42 10.30 25.44
N PHE A 281 11.43 10.40 24.54
CA PHE A 281 10.13 9.76 24.67
C PHE A 281 10.05 8.59 23.70
N PHE A 282 9.62 7.44 24.22
CA PHE A 282 9.49 6.22 23.45
C PHE A 282 8.04 5.74 23.44
N CYS A 283 7.54 5.41 22.25
CA CYS A 283 6.21 4.83 22.10
C CYS A 283 6.31 3.47 21.42
N GLU A 284 5.81 2.43 22.07
CA GLU A 284 5.76 1.08 21.54
C GLU A 284 4.33 0.70 21.15
N PHE A 285 4.17 0.10 19.98
CA PHE A 285 2.87 -0.29 19.46
C PHE A 285 2.97 -1.51 18.56
N LYS A 286 1.86 -2.25 18.46
CA LYS A 286 1.69 -3.30 17.46
C LYS A 286 1.27 -2.66 16.15
N PHE A 287 2.05 -2.83 15.09
CA PHE A 287 1.75 -2.23 13.79
C PHE A 287 0.57 -2.92 13.12
N LYS A 288 -0.31 -2.11 12.52
CA LYS A 288 -1.44 -2.60 11.72
C LYS A 288 -1.33 -2.16 10.27
N SER A 289 -1.16 -0.86 10.05
CA SER A 289 -1.02 -0.31 8.71
C SER A 289 -0.33 1.05 8.71
N LEU A 290 0.19 1.42 7.55
CA LEU A 290 0.72 2.73 7.22
C LEU A 290 -0.21 3.39 6.21
N ILE A 291 -0.60 4.64 6.41
CA ILE A 291 -1.42 5.38 5.45
C ILE A 291 -0.63 6.59 5.00
N VAL A 292 -0.28 6.65 3.72
CA VAL A 292 0.56 7.71 3.17
C VAL A 292 -0.28 8.60 2.29
N TYR A 293 -0.11 9.91 2.42
CA TYR A 293 -0.61 10.93 1.50
C TYR A 293 0.56 11.62 0.82
N LEU A 294 0.56 11.60 -0.52
CA LEU A 294 1.53 12.31 -1.33
C LEU A 294 0.83 13.50 -1.97
N PRO A 295 1.04 14.74 -1.49
CA PRO A 295 0.35 15.92 -2.00
C PRO A 295 0.77 16.25 -3.45
N ASP A 296 0.18 17.31 -4.00
CA ASP A 296 0.64 17.86 -5.27
C ASP A 296 2.16 18.08 -5.25
N MET A 297 2.81 17.77 -6.37
CA MET A 297 4.24 17.99 -6.54
C MET A 297 4.57 19.47 -6.75
N ALA A 298 3.60 20.30 -7.13
CA ALA A 298 3.81 21.71 -7.42
C ALA A 298 3.78 22.64 -6.18
N ASN A 299 3.32 22.15 -5.01
CA ASN A 299 3.18 22.96 -3.80
C ASN A 299 4.25 22.63 -2.73
N GLN A 300 4.23 23.37 -1.61
CA GLN A 300 5.14 23.17 -0.46
C GLN A 300 4.60 22.21 0.59
N SER A 301 3.49 21.51 0.30
CA SER A 301 2.88 20.62 1.27
C SER A 301 3.77 19.42 1.55
N SER A 302 3.87 19.04 2.82
CA SER A 302 4.57 17.85 3.26
C SER A 302 3.83 16.59 2.79
N PRO A 303 4.54 15.55 2.32
CA PRO A 303 4.03 14.19 2.41
C PRO A 303 3.61 13.90 3.86
N ILE A 304 2.48 13.23 4.04
CA ILE A 304 1.94 12.90 5.37
C ILE A 304 1.91 11.39 5.52
N ILE A 305 2.30 10.92 6.70
CA ILE A 305 2.27 9.50 7.05
C ILE A 305 1.42 9.36 8.30
N PHE A 306 0.37 8.56 8.24
CA PHE A 306 -0.39 8.14 9.41
C PHE A 306 -0.01 6.71 9.77
N VAL A 307 0.06 6.45 11.08
CA VAL A 307 0.36 5.12 11.61
C VAL A 307 -0.88 4.58 12.32
N GLU A 308 -1.32 3.40 11.89
CA GLU A 308 -2.38 2.65 12.54
C GLU A 308 -1.77 1.54 13.41
N CYS A 309 -2.19 1.48 14.67
CA CYS A 309 -1.84 0.40 15.58
C CYS A 309 -2.96 -0.63 15.71
N ASP A 310 -2.58 -1.87 16.04
CA ASP A 310 -3.50 -2.96 16.33
C ASP A 310 -3.57 -3.21 17.85
N SER A 311 -4.65 -3.87 18.26
CA SER A 311 -4.84 -4.27 19.65
C SER A 311 -3.96 -5.47 20.02
N PHE A 312 -3.60 -5.56 21.29
CA PHE A 312 -2.98 -6.76 21.85
C PHE A 312 -4.07 -7.68 22.38
N ILE A 313 -4.14 -8.90 21.82
CA ILE A 313 -5.09 -9.93 22.24
C ILE A 313 -4.75 -10.42 23.65
N GLU A 314 -3.46 -10.55 23.96
CA GLU A 314 -2.97 -10.93 25.28
C GLU A 314 -2.20 -9.77 25.91
N ARG A 315 -2.60 -9.40 27.14
CA ARG A 315 -1.78 -8.50 27.96
C ARG A 315 -0.58 -9.30 28.43
N ASP A 316 0.61 -8.84 28.07
CA ASP A 316 1.83 -9.36 28.66
C ASP A 316 1.66 -9.41 30.19
N SER A 317 1.88 -10.58 30.77
CA SER A 317 1.74 -10.84 32.19
C SER A 317 2.43 -9.80 33.06
N LYS A 318 3.53 -9.20 32.56
CA LYS A 318 4.29 -8.14 33.21
C LYS A 318 3.52 -6.84 33.39
N PHE A 319 2.60 -6.50 32.48
CA PHE A 319 1.88 -5.22 32.48
C PHE A 319 0.39 -5.36 32.84
N LYS A 320 -0.09 -6.58 33.11
CA LYS A 320 -1.54 -6.88 33.24
C LYS A 320 -2.29 -5.95 34.19
N ASN A 321 -1.65 -5.54 35.29
CA ASN A 321 -2.22 -4.68 36.34
C ASN A 321 -1.92 -3.18 36.15
N ALA A 322 -1.03 -2.82 35.23
CA ALA A 322 -0.60 -1.45 34.97
C ALA A 322 -1.27 -0.83 33.72
N VAL A 323 -1.93 -1.65 32.89
CA VAL A 323 -2.68 -1.16 31.72
C VAL A 323 -3.91 -0.37 32.18
N ALA A 324 -3.97 0.91 31.81
CA ALA A 324 -5.03 1.84 32.13
C ALA A 324 -5.52 2.61 30.88
N PRO A 325 -6.77 3.07 30.84
CA PRO A 325 -7.23 4.00 29.82
C PRO A 325 -6.66 5.40 30.06
N ASP A 326 -6.30 6.11 28.99
CA ASP A 326 -6.05 7.55 29.04
C ASP A 326 -7.36 8.36 29.07
N PHE A 327 -7.25 9.70 29.02
CA PHE A 327 -8.40 10.63 28.93
C PHE A 327 -9.28 10.40 27.70
N HIS A 328 -8.80 9.67 26.70
CA HIS A 328 -9.49 9.35 25.47
C HIS A 328 -10.05 7.93 25.44
N ASN A 329 -9.89 7.14 26.51
CA ASN A 329 -10.21 5.71 26.64
C ASN A 329 -9.33 4.77 25.80
N ILE A 330 -8.12 5.19 25.43
CA ILE A 330 -7.11 4.32 24.81
C ILE A 330 -6.30 3.63 25.90
N LEU A 331 -6.27 2.30 25.84
CA LEU A 331 -5.52 1.48 26.77
C LEU A 331 -4.03 1.60 26.45
N HIS A 332 -3.25 1.94 27.46
CA HIS A 332 -1.80 2.03 27.39
C HIS A 332 -1.20 1.64 28.75
N VAL A 333 0.12 1.53 28.78
CA VAL A 333 0.89 1.45 30.02
C VAL A 333 2.11 2.36 29.89
N ASP A 334 2.30 3.19 30.91
CA ASP A 334 3.51 3.98 31.09
C ASP A 334 4.47 3.20 31.97
N TYR A 335 5.71 3.07 31.51
CA TYR A 335 6.73 2.36 32.25
C TYR A 335 8.12 2.94 31.99
N TYR A 336 9.02 2.69 32.93
CA TYR A 336 10.42 3.07 32.83
C TYR A 336 11.26 1.82 32.59
N ARG A 337 12.17 1.89 31.61
CA ARG A 337 13.15 0.83 31.34
C ARG A 337 14.51 1.29 31.83
N LEU A 338 15.09 0.56 32.78
CA LEU A 338 16.42 0.84 33.31
C LEU A 338 17.51 0.24 32.42
N ASN A 339 18.75 0.72 32.56
CA ASN A 339 19.90 0.28 31.77
C ASN A 339 20.20 -1.24 31.90
N ASP A 340 19.80 -1.88 33.00
CA ASP A 340 19.94 -3.32 33.22
C ASP A 340 18.80 -4.15 32.56
N GLY A 341 17.85 -3.48 31.90
CA GLY A 341 16.68 -4.07 31.26
C GLY A 341 15.48 -4.32 32.19
N SER A 342 15.57 -3.95 33.47
CA SER A 342 14.44 -4.00 34.39
C SER A 342 13.38 -2.95 34.06
N ILE A 343 12.16 -3.21 34.53
CA ILE A 343 10.95 -2.44 34.18
C ILE A 343 10.27 -1.99 35.47
N LEU A 344 9.98 -0.69 35.56
CA LEU A 344 9.21 -0.10 36.64
C LEU A 344 7.90 0.46 36.08
N THR A 345 6.77 0.21 36.75
CA THR A 345 5.44 0.67 36.31
C THR A 345 4.84 1.63 37.33
N GLY A 346 4.44 2.82 36.89
CA GLY A 346 3.82 3.86 37.74
C GLY A 346 4.82 4.85 38.37
N GLU A 347 4.36 6.08 38.61
CA GLU A 347 5.17 7.18 39.16
C GLU A 347 5.64 6.90 40.59
N ASP A 348 4.77 6.38 41.46
CA ASP A 348 5.10 6.07 42.87
C ASP A 348 6.26 5.07 43.01
N GLN A 349 6.34 4.09 42.11
CA GLN A 349 7.46 3.12 42.11
C GLN A 349 8.77 3.78 41.71
N MET A 350 8.70 4.80 40.86
CA MET A 350 9.87 5.52 40.39
C MET A 350 10.35 6.55 41.42
N GLU A 351 9.44 7.25 42.09
CA GLU A 351 9.78 8.11 43.23
C GLU A 351 10.46 7.31 44.35
N ALA A 352 9.91 6.15 44.72
CA ALA A 352 10.53 5.25 45.70
C ALA A 352 11.92 4.74 45.26
N PHE A 353 12.13 4.55 43.96
CA PHE A 353 13.42 4.15 43.39
C PHE A 353 14.44 5.30 43.43
N HIS A 354 14.03 6.52 43.09
CA HIS A 354 14.87 7.73 43.18
C HIS A 354 15.24 8.10 44.62
N GLU A 355 14.37 7.82 45.58
CA GLU A 355 14.67 8.03 47.00
C GLU A 355 15.70 7.03 47.56
N SER A 356 15.87 5.87 46.90
CA SER A 356 16.71 4.79 47.41
C SER A 356 18.11 4.68 46.76
N GLU A 357 18.31 5.14 45.52
CA GLU A 357 19.63 5.13 44.86
C GLU A 357 19.89 6.34 43.92
N SER A 358 21.17 6.66 43.72
CA SER A 358 21.70 7.72 42.84
C SER A 358 21.06 7.73 41.44
N CYS A 359 20.90 8.90 40.81
CA CYS A 359 20.37 9.12 39.45
C CYS A 359 20.68 7.97 38.46
N VAL A 360 19.77 7.01 38.37
CA VAL A 360 19.84 5.92 37.39
C VAL A 360 19.28 6.46 36.07
N GLU A 361 20.00 6.26 34.97
CA GLU A 361 19.48 6.57 33.64
C GLU A 361 18.37 5.58 33.28
N TYR A 362 17.28 6.11 32.71
CA TYR A 362 16.11 5.33 32.32
C TYR A 362 15.49 5.86 31.03
N GLU A 363 14.80 4.98 30.31
CA GLU A 363 13.93 5.33 29.19
C GLU A 363 12.47 5.41 29.65
N SER A 364 11.79 6.53 29.40
CA SER A 364 10.35 6.64 29.60
C SER A 364 9.61 6.10 28.38
N VAL A 365 8.83 5.04 28.58
CA VAL A 365 8.16 4.31 27.48
C VAL A 365 6.65 4.26 27.72
N ILE A 366 5.90 4.63 26.68
CA ILE A 366 4.46 4.37 26.59
C ILE A 366 4.24 3.20 25.66
N ARG A 367 3.53 2.16 26.11
CA ARG A 367 3.10 1.06 25.25
C ARG A 367 1.60 1.08 25.05
N PHE A 368 1.16 1.16 23.80
CA PHE A 368 -0.24 1.19 23.41
C PHE A 368 -0.82 -0.22 23.32
N TYR A 369 -2.04 -0.42 23.83
CA TYR A 369 -2.77 -1.69 23.82
C TYR A 369 -4.05 -1.65 22.97
N SER A 370 -4.59 -0.46 22.69
CA SER A 370 -5.77 -0.29 21.82
C SER A 370 -5.38 -0.18 20.35
N SER A 371 -6.28 -0.65 19.48
CA SER A 371 -6.21 -0.42 18.04
C SER A 371 -6.69 0.98 17.65
N GLY A 372 -6.15 1.54 16.57
CA GLY A 372 -6.63 2.77 15.98
C GLY A 372 -5.56 3.63 15.32
N ILE A 373 -5.90 4.86 14.95
CA ILE A 373 -4.95 5.83 14.38
C ILE A 373 -4.13 6.44 15.52
N LEU A 374 -2.84 6.09 15.56
CA LEU A 374 -1.94 6.45 16.64
C LEU A 374 -1.37 7.86 16.47
N CYS A 375 -0.83 8.15 15.28
CA CYS A 375 -0.14 9.40 15.01
C CYS A 375 -0.15 9.76 13.54
N LEU A 376 0.20 11.02 13.27
CA LEU A 376 0.59 11.52 11.95
C LEU A 376 2.03 12.04 12.01
N MET A 377 2.73 11.93 10.89
CA MET A 377 4.09 12.42 10.71
C MET A 377 4.19 13.28 9.46
N ASN A 378 5.06 14.28 9.51
CA ASN A 378 5.33 15.20 8.43
C ASN A 378 6.84 15.49 8.33
N VAL A 379 7.31 15.90 7.17
CA VAL A 379 8.67 16.41 6.97
C VAL A 379 8.73 17.83 7.55
N GLN A 380 9.60 18.04 8.53
CA GLN A 380 9.80 19.34 9.13
C GLN A 380 10.32 20.36 8.12
N GLY A 381 9.78 21.58 8.17
CA GLY A 381 10.11 22.65 7.23
C GLY A 381 9.25 22.68 5.98
N LEU A 382 8.40 21.66 5.75
CA LEU A 382 7.35 21.69 4.75
C LEU A 382 5.99 22.05 5.38
N GLU A 383 5.09 22.61 4.58
CA GLU A 383 3.76 23.01 5.04
C GLU A 383 2.91 21.76 5.32
N TYR A 384 2.30 21.64 6.48
CA TYR A 384 1.24 20.66 6.69
C TYR A 384 0.09 21.31 7.46
N ASN A 385 -1.13 20.98 7.07
CA ASN A 385 -2.31 21.65 7.59
C ASN A 385 -2.58 21.20 9.03
N TYR A 386 -2.65 22.14 9.97
CA TYR A 386 -3.02 21.88 11.37
C TYR A 386 -4.38 21.17 11.52
N GLY A 387 -5.29 21.32 10.56
CA GLY A 387 -6.54 20.57 10.50
C GLY A 387 -6.34 19.05 10.45
N LEU A 388 -5.20 18.57 9.94
CA LEU A 388 -4.86 17.13 9.93
C LEU A 388 -4.63 16.58 11.33
N LYS A 389 -4.14 17.40 12.27
CA LYS A 389 -4.01 17.01 13.69
C LYS A 389 -5.37 16.69 14.29
N ARG A 390 -6.39 17.50 13.98
CA ARG A 390 -7.75 17.24 14.45
C ARG A 390 -8.31 15.92 13.86
N LEU A 391 -7.87 15.51 12.68
CA LEU A 391 -8.31 14.25 12.08
C LEU A 391 -7.85 13.05 12.91
N ILE A 392 -6.61 13.02 13.40
CA ILE A 392 -6.15 11.89 14.24
C ILE A 392 -6.85 11.89 15.61
N GLU A 393 -7.10 13.06 16.20
CA GLU A 393 -7.81 13.18 17.47
C GLU A 393 -9.26 12.65 17.36
N VAL A 394 -9.98 13.06 16.31
CA VAL A 394 -11.38 12.67 16.09
C VAL A 394 -11.51 11.20 15.68
N ASN A 395 -10.60 10.71 14.85
CA ASN A 395 -10.70 9.38 14.25
C ASN A 395 -9.79 8.33 14.91
N ARG A 396 -9.28 8.60 16.11
CA ARG A 396 -8.36 7.72 16.86
C ARG A 396 -8.82 6.26 17.03
N PHE A 397 -10.13 6.00 17.01
CA PHE A 397 -10.69 4.64 17.15
C PHE A 397 -11.14 4.00 15.83
N ILE A 398 -11.01 4.72 14.72
CA ILE A 398 -11.47 4.26 13.41
C ILE A 398 -10.43 3.31 12.82
N ASP A 399 -10.89 2.27 12.12
CA ASP A 399 -10.02 1.38 11.36
C ASP A 399 -9.35 2.15 10.21
N GLY A 400 -8.10 1.84 9.90
CA GLY A 400 -7.33 2.52 8.87
C GLY A 400 -8.01 2.54 7.50
N LYS A 401 -8.79 1.50 7.17
CA LYS A 401 -9.57 1.46 5.93
C LYS A 401 -10.65 2.55 5.91
N ASP A 402 -11.39 2.67 7.01
CA ASP A 402 -12.45 3.66 7.16
C ASP A 402 -11.88 5.08 7.25
N PHE A 403 -10.72 5.22 7.90
CA PHE A 403 -9.98 6.48 7.96
C PHE A 403 -9.54 6.94 6.56
N GLU A 404 -8.93 6.04 5.77
CA GLU A 404 -8.50 6.33 4.38
C GLU A 404 -9.65 6.85 3.52
N VAL A 405 -10.82 6.21 3.61
CA VAL A 405 -12.02 6.64 2.88
C VAL A 405 -12.50 8.00 3.39
N GLY A 406 -12.59 8.16 4.71
CA GLY A 406 -13.16 9.37 5.33
C GLY A 406 -12.34 10.63 5.13
N ILE A 407 -11.01 10.54 5.03
CA ILE A 407 -10.15 11.73 4.88
C ILE A 407 -9.89 12.10 3.41
N ARG A 408 -10.21 11.22 2.46
CA ARG A 408 -9.98 11.50 1.03
C ARG A 408 -10.67 12.79 0.58
N ASP A 409 -11.93 12.98 0.98
CA ASP A 409 -12.71 14.19 0.68
C ASP A 409 -12.17 15.44 1.41
N HIS A 410 -11.47 15.26 2.54
CA HIS A 410 -10.85 16.36 3.25
C HIS A 410 -9.57 16.83 2.56
N LEU A 411 -8.78 15.90 2.01
CA LEU A 411 -7.49 16.21 1.38
C LEU A 411 -7.61 16.94 0.04
N ASP A 412 -8.71 16.77 -0.70
CA ASP A 412 -8.95 17.51 -1.95
C ASP A 412 -9.34 18.99 -1.72
N ASN A 413 -9.73 19.34 -0.49
CA ASN A 413 -10.08 20.69 -0.09
C ASN A 413 -8.90 21.47 0.51
N PHE A 414 -7.70 20.88 0.52
CA PHE A 414 -6.45 21.44 1.05
C PHE A 414 -5.33 21.35 0.03
#